data_AF-A0A4R8QAY2-F1
#
_entry.id   AF-A0A4R8QAY2-F1
#
_cell.length_a   1.000
_cell.length_b   1.000
_cell.length_c   1.000
_cell.angle_alpha   90.00
_cell.angle_beta   90.00
_cell.angle_gamma   90.00
#
_symmetry.space_group_name_H-M   'P 1'
#
loop_
_entity.id
_entity.type
_entity.pdbx_description
1 polymer ?
#
loop_
_entity_poly.entity_id
_entity_poly.type
_entity_poly.pdbx_seq_one_letter_code
_entity_poly.pdbx_strand_id
1 'polypeptide(L)'
;MVSTLSAALALTLALPLASASSVAARQSIGAAECRDVHVFLARGNNEPYPGRQGKLAAAICAGLDSCDYEDIRFWNPLEAPYCRSVEEGAANGTAQVAAYNARCPDAKLVLSGYSQGGHVVGDMLGGGGGTFFQDCRQRGNAGLDASKAPGNKISAVLIFGDVRHTANQAYNYLSGAGAGGLFPRPADQLAGMAQYADVLRSYCVDSDPICAGGDTSANHLNYFDIYSTDAGKWVQELVGKAAGATTTSTTTTSSKATSTSSAASSRRPSATSSSASAAETTGTASAAPSSESTAAASATSSPTADNAASSPTPTAGSAAGVAACNVAVLGLVAAFGLIMVW
;
A
#
# COMPACT_ATOMS: atom_id res chain seq x y z
N MET A 1 -70.82 32.87 14.04
CA MET A 1 -69.68 31.95 14.13
C MET A 1 -68.44 32.75 13.75
N VAL A 2 -67.39 32.76 14.58
CA VAL A 2 -66.13 33.45 14.28
C VAL A 2 -65.04 32.38 14.27
N SER A 3 -64.28 32.28 13.18
CA SER A 3 -63.29 31.22 12.99
C SER A 3 -61.89 31.76 13.26
N THR A 4 -61.24 31.26 14.32
CA THR A 4 -59.87 31.58 14.68
C THR A 4 -58.92 30.54 14.09
N LEU A 5 -58.21 30.88 13.01
CA LEU A 5 -57.14 30.04 12.47
C LEU A 5 -55.90 30.17 13.36
N SER A 6 -55.49 29.07 14.00
CA SER A 6 -54.17 28.98 14.66
C SER A 6 -53.07 28.78 13.62
N ALA A 7 -52.14 29.71 13.53
CA ALA A 7 -50.95 29.56 12.69
C ALA A 7 -49.94 28.61 13.36
N ALA A 8 -49.79 27.40 12.82
CA ALA A 8 -48.78 26.44 13.26
C ALA A 8 -47.40 26.81 12.67
N LEU A 9 -46.44 27.15 13.55
CA LEU A 9 -45.08 27.50 13.13
C LEU A 9 -44.28 26.23 12.81
N ALA A 10 -44.18 25.89 11.53
CA ALA A 10 -43.44 24.72 11.06
C ALA A 10 -41.92 24.94 11.15
N LEU A 11 -41.28 24.39 12.20
CA LEU A 11 -39.83 24.40 12.36
C LEU A 11 -39.18 23.39 11.41
N THR A 12 -38.69 23.86 10.26
CA THR A 12 -38.03 23.03 9.25
C THR A 12 -36.64 22.58 9.71
N LEU A 13 -36.54 21.34 10.19
CA LEU A 13 -35.26 20.72 10.51
C LEU A 13 -34.49 20.40 9.22
N ALA A 14 -33.55 21.29 8.85
CA ALA A 14 -32.67 21.08 7.71
C ALA A 14 -31.61 20.01 8.04
N LEU A 15 -31.86 18.76 7.64
CA LEU A 15 -30.84 17.71 7.68
C LEU A 15 -29.72 18.05 6.70
N PRO A 16 -28.43 18.05 7.11
CA PRO A 16 -27.32 18.27 6.20
C PRO A 16 -27.14 17.07 5.27
N LEU A 17 -27.47 17.22 3.98
CA LEU A 17 -27.12 16.26 2.94
C LEU A 17 -25.60 16.29 2.70
N ALA A 18 -24.88 15.45 3.44
CA ALA A 18 -23.44 15.34 3.34
C ALA A 18 -22.98 14.33 2.27
N SER A 19 -21.91 14.70 1.57
CA SER A 19 -20.89 13.76 1.07
C SER A 19 -21.17 12.84 -0.13
N ALA A 20 -21.95 13.30 -1.12
CA ALA A 20 -21.78 12.81 -2.51
C ALA A 20 -20.85 13.75 -3.30
N SER A 21 -21.18 15.05 -3.33
CA SER A 21 -20.44 16.08 -4.07
C SER A 21 -18.99 16.27 -3.61
N SER A 22 -18.66 15.88 -2.37
CA SER A 22 -17.31 16.02 -1.83
C SER A 22 -16.29 15.06 -2.45
N VAL A 23 -16.70 13.87 -2.92
CA VAL A 23 -15.77 12.93 -3.57
C VAL A 23 -15.40 13.47 -4.95
N ALA A 24 -16.39 13.81 -5.78
CA ALA A 24 -16.15 14.37 -7.12
C ALA A 24 -15.34 15.68 -7.07
N ALA A 25 -15.60 16.56 -6.09
CA ALA A 25 -14.85 17.80 -5.91
C ALA A 25 -13.43 17.63 -5.36
N ARG A 26 -13.06 16.42 -4.90
CA ARG A 26 -11.72 16.07 -4.41
C ARG A 26 -10.94 15.19 -5.40
N GLN A 27 -11.49 14.84 -6.56
CA GLN A 27 -10.74 14.14 -7.60
C GLN A 27 -9.82 15.13 -8.31
N SER A 28 -8.53 14.79 -8.41
CA SER A 28 -7.54 15.64 -9.04
C SER A 28 -7.75 15.69 -10.55
N ILE A 29 -7.93 16.90 -11.08
CA ILE A 29 -8.15 17.16 -12.50
C ILE A 29 -6.83 17.32 -13.30
N GLY A 30 -5.69 16.94 -12.70
CA GLY A 30 -4.36 17.11 -13.30
C GLY A 30 -3.88 18.57 -13.44
N ALA A 31 -4.56 19.52 -12.79
CA ALA A 31 -4.15 20.91 -12.75
C ALA A 31 -2.81 21.10 -12.00
N ALA A 32 -2.12 22.21 -12.27
CA ALA A 32 -0.82 22.52 -11.67
C ALA A 32 -0.88 22.99 -10.20
N GLU A 33 -2.00 22.78 -9.51
CA GLU A 33 -2.17 23.11 -8.08
C GLU A 33 -1.72 21.93 -7.21
N CYS A 34 -0.72 22.15 -6.36
CA CYS A 34 -0.34 21.20 -5.33
C CYS A 34 -1.35 21.20 -4.17
N ARG A 35 -1.56 20.04 -3.55
CA ARG A 35 -2.19 19.91 -2.24
C ARG A 35 -1.19 19.46 -1.18
N ASP A 36 -1.49 19.79 0.06
CA ASP A 36 -0.65 19.48 1.21
C ASP A 36 -0.70 17.97 1.51
N VAL A 37 -1.84 17.34 1.22
CA VAL A 37 -2.04 15.88 1.23
C VAL A 37 -2.59 15.43 -0.12
N HIS A 38 -1.98 14.42 -0.73
CA HIS A 38 -2.45 13.84 -1.98
C HIS A 38 -2.56 12.32 -1.89
N VAL A 39 -3.73 11.78 -2.24
CA VAL A 39 -4.06 10.35 -2.06
C VAL A 39 -4.09 9.62 -3.40
N PHE A 40 -3.35 8.51 -3.52
CA PHE A 40 -3.33 7.65 -4.71
C PHE A 40 -4.16 6.39 -4.47
N LEU A 41 -5.12 6.09 -5.33
CA LEU A 41 -6.06 4.97 -5.15
C LEU A 41 -5.88 3.86 -6.20
N ALA A 42 -5.46 2.66 -5.79
CA ALA A 42 -5.51 1.45 -6.60
C ALA A 42 -6.75 0.61 -6.24
N ARG A 43 -7.74 0.57 -7.15
CA ARG A 43 -9.05 -0.05 -6.96
C ARG A 43 -9.05 -1.59 -6.95
N GLY A 44 -10.12 -2.18 -6.44
CA GLY A 44 -10.35 -3.63 -6.48
C GLY A 44 -10.66 -4.15 -7.89
N ASN A 45 -10.61 -5.46 -8.07
CA ASN A 45 -10.86 -6.11 -9.37
C ASN A 45 -12.25 -5.70 -9.93
N ASN A 46 -12.32 -5.32 -11.21
CA ASN A 46 -13.55 -4.88 -11.89
C ASN A 46 -14.27 -3.64 -11.28
N GLU A 47 -13.67 -2.90 -10.36
CA GLU A 47 -14.27 -1.64 -9.89
C GLU A 47 -14.20 -0.53 -10.96
N PRO A 48 -15.20 0.36 -11.07
CA PRO A 48 -15.02 1.67 -11.68
C PRO A 48 -14.09 2.54 -10.82
N TYR A 49 -13.53 3.61 -11.35
CA TYR A 49 -12.81 4.61 -10.54
C TYR A 49 -13.80 5.51 -9.76
N PRO A 50 -13.53 5.92 -8.51
CA PRO A 50 -12.42 5.53 -7.62
C PRO A 50 -12.66 4.21 -6.85
N GLY A 51 -13.76 3.51 -7.15
CA GLY A 51 -14.19 2.30 -6.43
C GLY A 51 -14.72 2.62 -5.04
N ARG A 52 -14.85 1.59 -4.19
CA ARG A 52 -15.30 1.74 -2.79
C ARG A 52 -14.37 2.66 -1.97
N GLN A 53 -13.10 2.80 -2.38
CA GLN A 53 -12.11 3.68 -1.77
C GLN A 53 -12.43 5.18 -1.82
N GLY A 54 -13.41 5.63 -2.63
CA GLY A 54 -13.90 7.01 -2.56
C GLY A 54 -14.37 7.42 -1.15
N LYS A 55 -14.86 6.45 -0.35
CA LYS A 55 -15.23 6.66 1.06
C LYS A 55 -14.02 6.93 1.96
N LEU A 56 -12.90 6.26 1.70
CA LEU A 56 -11.65 6.48 2.41
C LEU A 56 -11.02 7.83 2.03
N ALA A 57 -10.98 8.19 0.74
CA ALA A 57 -10.47 9.50 0.32
C ALA A 57 -11.29 10.65 0.92
N ALA A 58 -12.63 10.51 0.99
CA ALA A 58 -13.49 11.45 1.69
C ALA A 58 -13.17 11.54 3.20
N ALA A 59 -12.89 10.41 3.86
CA ALA A 59 -12.53 10.37 5.28
C ALA A 59 -11.13 10.95 5.57
N ILE A 60 -10.14 10.72 4.70
CA ILE A 60 -8.80 11.31 4.81
C ILE A 60 -8.88 12.84 4.65
N CYS A 61 -9.57 13.33 3.62
CA CYS A 61 -9.72 14.77 3.38
C CYS A 61 -10.78 15.48 4.26
N ALA A 62 -11.41 14.78 5.22
CA ALA A 62 -12.45 15.34 6.08
C ALA A 62 -11.86 16.36 7.07
N GLY A 63 -12.09 17.65 6.84
CA GLY A 63 -11.51 18.73 7.66
C GLY A 63 -10.09 19.15 7.25
N LEU A 64 -9.58 18.67 6.10
CA LEU A 64 -8.35 19.17 5.49
C LEU A 64 -8.68 20.15 4.37
N ASP A 65 -8.20 21.39 4.46
CA ASP A 65 -8.43 22.41 3.44
C ASP A 65 -7.72 22.03 2.12
N SER A 66 -6.45 21.64 2.21
CA SER A 66 -5.58 21.31 1.08
C SER A 66 -5.39 19.78 0.95
N CYS A 67 -6.37 19.10 0.36
CA CYS A 67 -6.36 17.65 0.15
C CYS A 67 -7.14 17.25 -1.12
N ASP A 68 -6.60 16.32 -1.92
CA ASP A 68 -7.26 15.73 -3.09
C ASP A 68 -6.75 14.28 -3.33
N TYR A 69 -7.29 13.60 -4.35
CA TYR A 69 -6.87 12.24 -4.71
C TYR A 69 -6.77 12.05 -6.23
N GLU A 70 -5.89 11.16 -6.69
CA GLU A 70 -5.91 10.63 -8.06
C GLU A 70 -5.98 9.09 -8.09
N ASP A 71 -6.56 8.55 -9.15
CA ASP A 71 -6.69 7.10 -9.29
C ASP A 71 -5.46 6.52 -10.01
N ILE A 72 -4.84 5.50 -9.43
CA ILE A 72 -3.77 4.75 -10.09
C ILE A 72 -4.36 4.06 -11.33
N ARG A 73 -3.96 4.52 -12.52
CA ARG A 73 -4.48 4.01 -13.80
C ARG A 73 -3.93 2.62 -14.17
N PHE A 74 -4.82 1.64 -14.34
CA PHE A 74 -4.53 0.32 -14.93
C PHE A 74 -5.79 -0.40 -15.43
N TRP A 75 -5.63 -1.28 -16.42
CA TRP A 75 -6.69 -2.11 -16.99
C TRP A 75 -7.05 -3.28 -16.07
N ASN A 76 -8.31 -3.32 -15.58
CA ASN A 76 -8.72 -4.29 -14.56
C ASN A 76 -10.17 -4.89 -14.59
N PRO A 77 -10.96 -4.81 -15.69
CA PRO A 77 -12.24 -5.53 -15.73
C PRO A 77 -12.03 -7.05 -15.65
N LEU A 78 -13.11 -7.83 -15.50
CA LEU A 78 -13.07 -9.28 -15.25
C LEU A 78 -12.19 -10.08 -16.23
N GLU A 79 -12.11 -9.66 -17.50
CA GLU A 79 -11.31 -10.29 -18.55
C GLU A 79 -9.83 -9.86 -18.59
N ALA A 80 -9.40 -8.95 -17.71
CA ALA A 80 -8.02 -8.47 -17.66
C ALA A 80 -7.05 -9.57 -17.20
N PRO A 81 -5.96 -9.89 -17.96
CA PRO A 81 -4.97 -10.86 -17.52
C PRO A 81 -4.30 -10.40 -16.22
N TYR A 82 -4.54 -11.11 -15.11
CA TYR A 82 -4.23 -10.64 -13.75
C TYR A 82 -2.81 -10.10 -13.60
N CYS A 83 -1.80 -10.86 -14.05
CA CYS A 83 -0.40 -10.45 -13.97
C CYS A 83 -0.07 -9.18 -14.77
N ARG A 84 -0.80 -8.89 -15.87
CA ARG A 84 -0.65 -7.63 -16.62
C ARG A 84 -1.30 -6.46 -15.90
N SER A 85 -2.49 -6.67 -15.34
CA SER A 85 -3.20 -5.67 -14.52
C SER A 85 -2.33 -5.18 -13.36
N VAL A 86 -1.71 -6.09 -12.60
CA VAL A 86 -0.85 -5.70 -11.46
C VAL A 86 0.53 -5.15 -11.89
N GLU A 87 1.11 -5.66 -12.99
CA GLU A 87 2.36 -5.12 -13.57
C GLU A 87 2.15 -3.67 -14.05
N GLU A 88 1.05 -3.40 -14.77
CA GLU A 88 0.67 -2.06 -15.20
C GLU A 88 0.38 -1.15 -14.00
N GLY A 89 -0.43 -1.62 -13.03
CA GLY A 89 -0.79 -0.84 -11.85
C GLY A 89 0.42 -0.42 -11.03
N ALA A 90 1.38 -1.31 -10.78
CA ALA A 90 2.58 -0.99 -10.01
C ALA A 90 3.50 -0.01 -10.76
N ALA A 91 3.67 -0.19 -12.09
CA ALA A 91 4.47 0.70 -12.92
C ALA A 91 3.85 2.10 -13.04
N ASN A 92 2.56 2.18 -13.40
CA ASN A 92 1.84 3.44 -13.54
C ASN A 92 1.71 4.14 -12.18
N GLY A 93 1.40 3.42 -11.10
CA GLY A 93 1.32 3.96 -9.74
C GLY A 93 2.63 4.59 -9.29
N THR A 94 3.75 3.90 -9.49
CA THR A 94 5.10 4.43 -9.23
C THR A 94 5.38 5.69 -10.05
N ALA A 95 5.00 5.71 -11.33
CA ALA A 95 5.17 6.87 -12.21
C ALA A 95 4.31 8.08 -11.80
N GLN A 96 3.06 7.87 -11.40
CA GLN A 96 2.15 8.90 -10.88
C GLN A 96 2.70 9.52 -9.58
N VAL A 97 3.10 8.67 -8.62
CA VAL A 97 3.71 9.09 -7.34
C VAL A 97 4.98 9.92 -7.56
N ALA A 98 5.88 9.48 -8.46
CA ALA A 98 7.07 10.23 -8.83
C ALA A 98 6.73 11.55 -9.53
N ALA A 99 5.78 11.55 -10.49
CA ALA A 99 5.39 12.73 -11.24
C ALA A 99 4.68 13.78 -10.37
N TYR A 100 3.83 13.37 -9.43
CA TYR A 100 3.21 14.30 -8.48
C TYR A 100 4.27 14.90 -7.56
N ASN A 101 5.16 14.10 -6.98
CA ASN A 101 6.17 14.61 -6.07
C ASN A 101 7.20 15.52 -6.76
N ALA A 102 7.51 15.29 -8.04
CA ALA A 102 8.35 16.20 -8.83
C ALA A 102 7.70 17.58 -9.08
N ARG A 103 6.35 17.65 -9.14
CA ARG A 103 5.59 18.92 -9.19
C ARG A 103 5.44 19.55 -7.80
N CYS A 104 5.22 18.70 -6.80
CA CYS A 104 4.77 19.05 -5.46
C CYS A 104 5.68 18.38 -4.41
N PRO A 105 6.92 18.90 -4.24
CA PRO A 105 7.94 18.23 -3.44
C PRO A 105 7.58 18.14 -1.96
N ASP A 106 6.76 19.05 -1.43
CA ASP A 106 6.42 19.13 -0.01
C ASP A 106 5.09 18.46 0.37
N ALA A 107 4.33 17.98 -0.62
CA ALA A 107 3.09 17.25 -0.41
C ALA A 107 3.32 15.95 0.37
N LYS A 108 2.40 15.66 1.31
CA LYS A 108 2.32 14.40 2.04
C LYS A 108 1.58 13.38 1.17
N LEU A 109 2.31 12.40 0.66
CA LEU A 109 1.76 11.41 -0.27
C LEU A 109 1.11 10.27 0.54
N VAL A 110 -0.09 9.85 0.17
CA VAL A 110 -0.81 8.76 0.82
C VAL A 110 -1.18 7.71 -0.22
N LEU A 111 -0.79 6.45 -0.02
CA LEU A 111 -1.14 5.36 -0.95
C LEU A 111 -2.26 4.50 -0.36
N SER A 112 -3.28 4.18 -1.16
CA SER A 112 -4.31 3.20 -0.77
C SER A 112 -4.54 2.15 -1.86
N GLY A 113 -4.56 0.89 -1.46
CA GLY A 113 -4.80 -0.25 -2.35
C GLY A 113 -5.84 -1.21 -1.78
N TYR A 114 -6.80 -1.64 -2.61
CA TYR A 114 -7.83 -2.59 -2.23
C TYR A 114 -7.77 -3.88 -3.09
N SER A 115 -7.77 -5.05 -2.46
CA SER A 115 -7.84 -6.34 -3.16
C SER A 115 -6.70 -6.50 -4.19
N GLN A 116 -7.00 -6.62 -5.48
CA GLN A 116 -6.01 -6.55 -6.58
C GLN A 116 -5.22 -5.23 -6.59
N GLY A 117 -5.85 -4.10 -6.26
CA GLY A 117 -5.15 -2.84 -6.04
C GLY A 117 -4.28 -2.83 -4.78
N GLY A 118 -4.57 -3.71 -3.81
CA GLY A 118 -3.72 -3.95 -2.65
C GLY A 118 -2.41 -4.65 -3.02
N HIS A 119 -2.49 -5.63 -3.92
CA HIS A 119 -1.32 -6.23 -4.57
C HIS A 119 -0.49 -5.14 -5.27
N VAL A 120 -1.12 -4.29 -6.10
CA VAL A 120 -0.48 -3.17 -6.79
C VAL A 120 0.30 -2.24 -5.84
N VAL A 121 -0.34 -1.74 -4.77
CA VAL A 121 0.33 -0.81 -3.84
C VAL A 121 1.42 -1.51 -3.02
N GLY A 122 1.23 -2.76 -2.62
CA GLY A 122 2.30 -3.53 -1.98
C GLY A 122 3.47 -3.83 -2.92
N ASP A 123 3.23 -4.01 -4.23
CA ASP A 123 4.28 -4.19 -5.23
C ASP A 123 5.01 -2.87 -5.58
N MET A 124 4.36 -1.71 -5.41
CA MET A 124 5.03 -0.40 -5.47
C MET A 124 6.02 -0.19 -4.31
N LEU A 125 5.83 -0.86 -3.16
CA LEU A 125 6.61 -0.63 -1.93
C LEU A 125 7.62 -1.74 -1.67
N GLY A 126 7.16 -3.00 -1.68
CA GLY A 126 8.00 -4.19 -1.56
C GLY A 126 8.82 -4.51 -2.81
N GLY A 127 8.38 -4.04 -3.97
CA GLY A 127 8.74 -4.66 -5.24
C GLY A 127 7.78 -5.80 -5.56
N GLY A 128 7.67 -6.08 -6.85
CA GLY A 128 6.72 -7.03 -7.41
C GLY A 128 7.36 -8.17 -8.19
N GLY A 129 6.53 -8.99 -8.81
CA GLY A 129 6.92 -10.19 -9.52
C GLY A 129 6.60 -11.47 -8.73
N GLY A 130 6.27 -12.53 -9.46
CA GLY A 130 5.83 -13.81 -8.90
C GLY A 130 5.15 -14.70 -9.93
N THR A 131 4.51 -15.76 -9.46
CA THR A 131 3.59 -16.61 -10.24
C THR A 131 2.25 -16.64 -9.51
N PHE A 132 1.15 -16.38 -10.22
CA PHE A 132 -0.17 -16.10 -9.64
C PHE A 132 -1.26 -16.96 -10.29
N PHE A 133 -2.51 -16.47 -10.32
CA PHE A 133 -3.65 -17.13 -10.95
C PHE A 133 -3.34 -17.64 -12.37
N GLN A 134 -3.84 -18.85 -12.68
CA GLN A 134 -3.59 -19.56 -13.96
C GLN A 134 -2.10 -19.66 -14.34
N ASP A 135 -1.21 -19.80 -13.35
CA ASP A 135 0.26 -19.82 -13.51
C ASP A 135 0.83 -18.60 -14.25
N CYS A 136 0.10 -17.48 -14.28
CA CYS A 136 0.59 -16.26 -14.91
C CYS A 136 1.84 -15.77 -14.18
N ARG A 137 2.85 -15.35 -14.95
CA ARG A 137 4.11 -14.82 -14.41
C ARG A 137 4.14 -13.31 -14.58
N GLN A 138 4.20 -12.59 -13.46
CA GLN A 138 4.36 -11.13 -13.44
C GLN A 138 5.86 -10.81 -13.59
N ARG A 139 6.21 -9.82 -14.41
CA ARG A 139 7.58 -9.29 -14.46
C ARG A 139 7.89 -8.56 -13.15
N GLY A 140 9.07 -8.79 -12.59
CA GLY A 140 9.49 -8.13 -11.36
C GLY A 140 9.77 -6.63 -11.54
N ASN A 141 9.46 -5.85 -10.50
CA ASN A 141 9.82 -4.44 -10.37
C ASN A 141 10.50 -4.21 -9.01
N ALA A 142 11.37 -3.20 -8.94
CA ALA A 142 11.87 -2.71 -7.66
C ALA A 142 10.76 -1.98 -6.90
N GLY A 143 10.82 -2.03 -5.57
CA GLY A 143 9.99 -1.19 -4.70
C GLY A 143 10.53 0.24 -4.60
N LEU A 144 9.68 1.16 -4.13
CA LEU A 144 10.06 2.52 -3.78
C LEU A 144 10.98 2.52 -2.55
N ASP A 145 12.08 3.25 -2.64
CA ASP A 145 13.08 3.40 -1.58
C ASP A 145 12.65 4.47 -0.57
N ALA A 146 12.40 4.07 0.69
CA ALA A 146 11.89 4.97 1.73
C ALA A 146 12.90 6.04 2.18
N SER A 147 14.17 5.95 1.77
CA SER A 147 15.20 6.94 2.13
C SER A 147 15.23 8.17 1.21
N LYS A 148 14.68 8.07 0.00
CA LYS A 148 14.78 9.12 -1.05
C LYS A 148 13.44 9.40 -1.74
N ALA A 149 13.36 10.52 -2.46
CA ALA A 149 12.15 10.89 -3.17
C ALA A 149 11.83 9.92 -4.33
N PRO A 150 10.55 9.57 -4.58
CA PRO A 150 9.36 10.02 -3.85
C PRO A 150 9.02 9.18 -2.60
N GLY A 151 9.70 8.06 -2.37
CA GLY A 151 9.41 7.12 -1.27
C GLY A 151 9.43 7.78 0.11
N ASN A 152 10.42 8.63 0.38
CA ASN A 152 10.54 9.39 1.63
C ASN A 152 9.51 10.53 1.83
N LYS A 153 8.55 10.69 0.91
CA LYS A 153 7.42 11.62 1.01
C LYS A 153 6.09 10.90 1.25
N ILE A 154 6.08 9.56 1.18
CA ILE A 154 4.95 8.71 1.57
C ILE A 154 4.77 8.84 3.09
N SER A 155 3.66 9.46 3.48
CA SER A 155 3.35 9.79 4.87
C SER A 155 2.32 8.82 5.49
N ALA A 156 1.59 8.08 4.67
CA ALA A 156 0.76 6.95 5.09
C ALA A 156 0.53 5.96 3.94
N VAL A 157 0.33 4.68 4.25
CA VAL A 157 -0.09 3.64 3.32
C VAL A 157 -1.19 2.79 3.96
N LEU A 158 -2.24 2.51 3.19
CA LEU A 158 -3.34 1.63 3.59
C LEU A 158 -3.52 0.54 2.54
N ILE A 159 -3.52 -0.72 2.97
CA ILE A 159 -3.79 -1.85 2.08
C ILE A 159 -4.91 -2.67 2.68
N PHE A 160 -6.02 -2.84 1.96
CA PHE A 160 -7.22 -3.55 2.43
C PHE A 160 -7.40 -4.85 1.66
N GLY A 161 -7.48 -5.98 2.37
CA GLY A 161 -7.70 -7.29 1.78
C GLY A 161 -6.64 -7.69 0.75
N ASP A 162 -5.34 -7.46 1.04
CA ASP A 162 -4.28 -7.77 0.07
C ASP A 162 -4.31 -9.25 -0.34
N VAL A 163 -4.40 -9.51 -1.65
CA VAL A 163 -4.20 -10.84 -2.25
C VAL A 163 -2.84 -11.44 -1.84
N ARG A 164 -1.88 -10.57 -1.49
CA ARG A 164 -0.52 -10.90 -1.05
C ARG A 164 -0.28 -10.62 0.44
N HIS A 165 -1.35 -10.53 1.25
CA HIS A 165 -1.20 -10.40 2.70
C HIS A 165 -0.34 -11.54 3.24
N THR A 166 0.50 -11.23 4.22
CA THR A 166 1.52 -12.15 4.71
C THR A 166 1.58 -12.06 6.22
N ALA A 167 1.59 -13.21 6.90
CA ALA A 167 1.42 -13.28 8.35
C ALA A 167 2.50 -12.53 9.13
N ASN A 168 2.11 -12.04 10.31
CA ASN A 168 2.99 -11.56 11.38
C ASN A 168 3.94 -10.41 10.99
N GLN A 169 3.58 -9.58 10.00
CA GLN A 169 4.34 -8.36 9.70
C GLN A 169 3.93 -7.24 10.65
N ALA A 170 4.88 -6.38 11.05
CA ALA A 170 4.66 -5.32 12.04
C ALA A 170 3.57 -4.30 11.65
N TYR A 171 3.29 -4.19 10.34
CA TYR A 171 2.27 -3.32 9.76
C TYR A 171 0.89 -3.99 9.57
N ASN A 172 0.72 -5.26 9.95
CA ASN A 172 -0.57 -5.93 9.81
C ASN A 172 -1.59 -5.41 10.83
N TYR A 173 -2.86 -5.31 10.43
CA TYR A 173 -3.91 -4.68 11.23
C TYR A 173 -5.25 -5.40 11.09
N LEU A 174 -6.03 -5.40 12.17
CA LEU A 174 -7.23 -6.24 12.40
C LEU A 174 -6.92 -7.74 12.62
N SER A 175 -7.96 -8.58 12.75
CA SER A 175 -7.88 -9.97 13.24
C SER A 175 -7.07 -10.92 12.34
N GLY A 176 -6.97 -10.64 11.05
CA GLY A 176 -6.27 -11.47 10.06
C GLY A 176 -4.75 -11.34 10.11
N ALA A 177 -4.19 -10.49 10.97
CA ALA A 177 -2.77 -10.15 10.99
C ALA A 177 -1.79 -11.34 11.14
N GLY A 178 -2.25 -12.46 11.70
CA GLY A 178 -1.48 -13.71 11.82
C GLY A 178 -1.66 -14.71 10.68
N ALA A 179 -2.48 -14.38 9.67
CA ALA A 179 -2.82 -15.25 8.54
C ALA A 179 -2.10 -14.83 7.23
N GLY A 180 -2.22 -15.67 6.20
CA GLY A 180 -1.69 -15.39 4.86
C GLY A 180 -2.82 -15.29 3.84
N GLY A 181 -2.64 -14.40 2.86
CA GLY A 181 -3.51 -14.30 1.69
C GLY A 181 -3.18 -15.37 0.65
N LEU A 182 -3.83 -15.29 -0.51
CA LEU A 182 -3.68 -16.25 -1.60
C LEU A 182 -2.25 -16.36 -2.16
N PHE A 183 -1.47 -15.27 -2.18
CA PHE A 183 -0.10 -15.24 -2.73
C PHE A 183 0.87 -14.42 -1.86
N PRO A 184 1.24 -14.91 -0.66
CA PRO A 184 2.09 -14.18 0.28
C PRO A 184 3.44 -13.74 -0.31
N ARG A 185 4.02 -12.68 0.24
CA ARG A 185 5.23 -12.03 -0.27
C ARG A 185 6.49 -12.81 0.16
N PRO A 186 7.44 -13.05 -0.76
CA PRO A 186 8.76 -13.58 -0.40
C PRO A 186 9.57 -12.57 0.41
N ALA A 187 10.63 -13.05 1.08
CA ALA A 187 11.36 -12.28 2.10
C ALA A 187 12.03 -11.00 1.59
N ASP A 188 12.44 -10.95 0.32
CA ASP A 188 12.96 -9.77 -0.36
C ASP A 188 11.88 -8.68 -0.52
N GLN A 189 10.68 -9.06 -0.93
CA GLN A 189 9.55 -8.14 -1.07
C GLN A 189 9.01 -7.69 0.30
N LEU A 190 9.05 -8.55 1.32
CA LEU A 190 8.78 -8.16 2.71
C LEU A 190 9.82 -7.17 3.24
N ALA A 191 11.11 -7.32 2.91
CA ALA A 191 12.15 -6.37 3.31
C ALA A 191 11.96 -4.98 2.67
N GLY A 192 11.39 -4.90 1.45
CA GLY A 192 10.94 -3.64 0.87
C GLY A 192 9.76 -3.03 1.64
N MET A 193 8.71 -3.83 1.90
CA MET A 193 7.53 -3.39 2.67
C MET A 193 7.89 -2.90 4.08
N ALA A 194 8.84 -3.56 4.74
CA ALA A 194 9.29 -3.23 6.08
C ALA A 194 9.90 -1.82 6.21
N GLN A 195 10.39 -1.22 5.12
CA GLN A 195 10.88 0.17 5.12
C GLN A 195 9.77 1.19 5.43
N TYR A 196 8.50 0.81 5.24
CA TYR A 196 7.32 1.64 5.47
C TYR A 196 6.54 1.25 6.72
N ALA A 197 7.05 0.36 7.57
CA ALA A 197 6.27 -0.25 8.66
C ALA A 197 5.63 0.76 9.63
N ASP A 198 6.29 1.87 9.93
CA ASP A 198 5.76 2.93 10.82
C ASP A 198 4.60 3.74 10.23
N VAL A 199 4.44 3.71 8.89
CA VAL A 199 3.43 4.47 8.14
C VAL A 199 2.47 3.59 7.34
N LEU A 200 2.60 2.26 7.40
CA LEU A 200 1.79 1.29 6.67
C LEU A 200 0.81 0.57 7.61
N ARG A 201 -0.42 0.36 7.12
CA ARG A 201 -1.35 -0.63 7.68
C ARG A 201 -1.89 -1.55 6.60
N SER A 202 -1.66 -2.85 6.75
CA SER A 202 -2.33 -3.89 5.97
C SER A 202 -3.55 -4.39 6.75
N TYR A 203 -4.71 -3.83 6.45
CA TYR A 203 -6.02 -4.17 6.99
C TYR A 203 -6.47 -5.54 6.43
N CYS A 204 -6.55 -6.54 7.29
CA CYS A 204 -7.07 -7.85 6.96
C CYS A 204 -7.87 -8.42 8.14
N VAL A 205 -9.11 -8.85 7.92
CA VAL A 205 -9.85 -9.63 8.92
C VAL A 205 -9.68 -11.13 8.67
N ASP A 206 -9.57 -11.90 9.74
CA ASP A 206 -9.47 -13.37 9.77
C ASP A 206 -10.52 -14.12 8.93
N SER A 207 -11.70 -13.54 8.81
CA SER A 207 -12.83 -14.06 8.04
C SER A 207 -12.83 -13.67 6.54
N ASP A 208 -11.83 -12.93 6.06
CA ASP A 208 -11.68 -12.57 4.64
C ASP A 208 -11.05 -13.74 3.83
N PRO A 209 -11.72 -14.26 2.79
CA PRO A 209 -11.23 -15.37 1.96
C PRO A 209 -9.98 -15.05 1.13
N ILE A 210 -9.64 -13.77 0.91
CA ILE A 210 -8.56 -13.33 0.03
C ILE A 210 -7.26 -13.06 0.78
N CYS A 211 -7.34 -12.44 1.96
CA CYS A 211 -6.17 -12.02 2.74
C CYS A 211 -5.87 -12.88 3.98
N ALA A 212 -6.83 -13.67 4.47
CA ALA A 212 -6.64 -14.58 5.61
C ALA A 212 -7.03 -16.04 5.34
N GLY A 213 -7.73 -16.32 4.23
CA GLY A 213 -8.25 -17.65 3.92
C GLY A 213 -9.53 -18.00 4.70
N GLY A 214 -10.28 -17.00 5.16
CA GLY A 214 -11.61 -17.17 5.77
C GLY A 214 -12.71 -17.55 4.76
N ASP A 215 -13.96 -17.50 5.19
CA ASP A 215 -15.14 -17.94 4.41
C ASP A 215 -16.13 -16.80 4.05
N THR A 216 -15.99 -15.63 4.68
CA THR A 216 -17.02 -14.60 4.69
C THR A 216 -16.72 -13.53 3.63
N SER A 217 -17.11 -13.82 2.39
CA SER A 217 -16.88 -12.93 1.22
C SER A 217 -17.39 -11.49 1.42
N ALA A 218 -18.43 -11.28 2.23
CA ALA A 218 -18.93 -9.96 2.58
C ALA A 218 -17.87 -9.08 3.27
N ASN A 219 -16.99 -9.69 4.08
CA ASN A 219 -15.94 -8.98 4.83
C ASN A 219 -14.77 -8.54 3.93
N HIS A 220 -14.58 -9.19 2.77
CA HIS A 220 -13.70 -8.66 1.74
C HIS A 220 -14.29 -7.41 1.06
N LEU A 221 -15.61 -7.29 0.98
CA LEU A 221 -16.31 -6.26 0.20
C LEU A 221 -16.69 -5.01 1.02
N ASN A 222 -16.71 -5.09 2.35
CA ASN A 222 -17.27 -4.06 3.24
C ASN A 222 -16.24 -3.20 4.00
N TYR A 223 -14.92 -3.39 3.78
CA TYR A 223 -13.86 -2.65 4.50
C TYR A 223 -14.10 -1.13 4.55
N PHE A 224 -14.56 -0.54 3.45
CA PHE A 224 -14.76 0.90 3.33
C PHE A 224 -16.05 1.42 3.96
N ASP A 225 -16.96 0.54 4.35
CA ASP A 225 -18.15 0.88 5.13
C ASP A 225 -17.86 0.85 6.63
N ILE A 226 -16.96 -0.04 7.06
CA ILE A 226 -16.62 -0.24 8.48
C ILE A 226 -15.45 0.65 8.91
N TYR A 227 -14.35 0.69 8.15
CA TYR A 227 -13.06 1.22 8.65
C TYR A 227 -12.65 2.58 8.09
N SER A 228 -13.29 3.10 7.03
CA SER A 228 -12.87 4.36 6.37
C SER A 228 -12.70 5.54 7.34
N THR A 229 -13.61 5.69 8.31
CA THR A 229 -13.60 6.78 9.29
C THR A 229 -12.35 6.76 10.18
N ASP A 230 -11.97 5.60 10.71
CA ASP A 230 -10.85 5.48 11.64
C ASP A 230 -9.50 5.32 10.92
N ALA A 231 -9.53 4.75 9.71
CA ALA A 231 -8.42 4.81 8.77
C ALA A 231 -8.09 6.27 8.37
N GLY A 232 -9.11 7.08 8.05
CA GLY A 232 -8.97 8.51 7.74
C GLY A 232 -8.32 9.29 8.90
N LYS A 233 -8.83 9.14 10.13
CA LYS A 233 -8.23 9.76 11.33
C LYS A 233 -6.76 9.37 11.52
N TRP A 234 -6.42 8.10 11.35
CA TRP A 234 -5.03 7.64 11.50
C TRP A 234 -4.09 8.26 10.46
N VAL A 235 -4.54 8.42 9.21
CA VAL A 235 -3.80 9.17 8.19
C VAL A 235 -3.63 10.64 8.59
N GLN A 236 -4.71 11.28 9.08
CA GLN A 236 -4.69 12.68 9.55
C GLN A 236 -3.69 12.89 10.69
N GLU A 237 -3.61 11.95 11.63
CA GLU A 237 -2.59 11.96 12.67
C GLU A 237 -1.16 11.88 12.11
N LEU A 238 -0.91 11.02 11.12
CA LEU A 238 0.42 10.86 10.51
C LEU A 238 0.84 12.12 9.73
N VAL A 239 -0.02 12.66 8.86
CA VAL A 239 0.31 13.87 8.09
C VAL A 239 0.44 15.10 9.00
N GLY A 240 -0.34 15.19 10.09
CA GLY A 240 -0.21 16.23 11.12
C GLY A 240 1.11 16.15 11.90
N LYS A 241 1.51 14.95 12.34
CA LYS A 241 2.84 14.71 12.94
C LYS A 241 3.97 15.09 11.96
N ALA A 242 3.81 14.73 10.68
CA ALA A 242 4.75 15.06 9.61
C ALA A 242 4.82 16.55 9.25
N ALA A 243 3.88 17.39 9.70
CA ALA A 243 3.96 18.85 9.59
C ALA A 243 4.74 19.46 10.78
N GLY A 244 4.46 19.02 12.01
CA GLY A 244 5.15 19.50 13.22
C GLY A 244 6.66 19.25 13.22
N ALA A 245 7.10 18.14 12.62
CA ALA A 245 8.52 17.83 12.43
C ALA A 245 9.25 18.87 11.56
N THR A 246 8.61 19.38 10.51
CA THR A 246 9.20 20.39 9.61
C THR A 246 9.38 21.74 10.32
N THR A 247 8.39 22.19 11.09
CA THR A 247 8.42 23.49 11.79
C THR A 247 9.54 23.60 12.83
N THR A 248 10.00 22.48 13.40
CA THR A 248 10.96 22.47 14.52
C THR A 248 12.40 22.77 14.07
N SER A 249 12.71 22.69 12.78
CA SER A 249 14.09 22.79 12.26
C SER A 249 14.55 24.22 11.88
N THR A 250 13.70 25.25 12.03
CA THR A 250 13.90 26.56 11.36
C THR A 250 14.03 27.76 12.31
N THR A 251 14.55 27.57 13.53
CA THR A 251 14.71 28.69 14.49
C THR A 251 15.97 28.62 15.36
N THR A 252 17.17 28.74 14.77
CA THR A 252 18.41 28.83 15.57
C THR A 252 19.48 29.76 14.96
N THR A 253 19.16 31.05 14.78
CA THR A 253 20.18 32.07 14.45
C THR A 253 20.05 33.37 15.24
N SER A 254 20.94 33.52 16.22
CA SER A 254 21.55 34.78 16.68
C SER A 254 20.67 35.95 17.15
N SER A 255 20.37 35.98 18.46
CA SER A 255 20.11 37.22 19.22
C SER A 255 21.15 37.38 20.34
N LYS A 256 22.18 38.19 20.08
CA LYS A 256 23.25 38.55 21.02
C LYS A 256 22.72 39.48 22.11
N ALA A 257 22.73 39.04 23.37
CA ALA A 257 22.44 39.88 24.54
C ALA A 257 23.51 39.70 25.62
N THR A 258 23.97 40.81 26.22
CA THR A 258 25.02 40.82 27.27
C THR A 258 24.38 41.02 28.63
N SER A 259 24.80 40.26 29.65
CA SER A 259 24.60 40.58 31.06
C SER A 259 25.81 40.13 31.88
N THR A 260 26.09 40.84 32.98
CA THR A 260 27.39 40.79 33.66
C THR A 260 27.22 40.67 35.18
N SER A 261 27.98 39.78 35.82
CA SER A 261 28.28 39.72 37.28
C SER A 261 27.08 39.64 38.26
N SER A 262 27.05 38.72 39.22
CA SER A 262 27.99 38.74 40.37
C SER A 262 28.05 37.44 41.19
N ALA A 263 29.15 37.32 41.95
CA ALA A 263 29.45 36.57 43.20
C ALA A 263 28.35 35.74 43.95
N ALA A 264 28.68 34.69 44.73
CA ALA A 264 29.94 33.91 44.88
C ALA A 264 29.77 32.65 45.79
N SER A 265 30.65 31.66 45.58
CA SER A 265 31.25 30.70 46.56
C SER A 265 30.39 29.85 47.52
N SER A 266 30.54 28.52 47.47
CA SER A 266 31.24 27.77 48.55
C SER A 266 31.50 26.26 48.27
N ARG A 267 32.61 25.77 48.85
CA ARG A 267 32.98 24.37 49.23
C ARG A 267 32.98 23.18 48.21
N ARG A 268 34.21 22.79 47.84
CA ARG A 268 34.74 21.41 47.64
C ARG A 268 35.00 20.79 49.08
N PRO A 269 35.25 19.47 49.36
CA PRO A 269 36.07 18.56 48.53
C PRO A 269 35.92 17.01 48.53
N SER A 270 36.69 16.38 47.61
CA SER A 270 37.17 14.97 47.59
C SER A 270 36.12 13.87 47.25
N ALA A 271 36.45 12.69 46.68
CA ALA A 271 37.67 12.10 46.07
C ALA A 271 37.28 10.76 45.35
N THR A 272 38.06 10.05 44.51
CA THR A 272 39.20 10.32 43.58
C THR A 272 39.54 9.01 42.81
N SER A 273 39.80 9.08 41.48
CA SER A 273 40.37 8.01 40.60
C SER A 273 39.51 6.73 40.41
N SER A 274 39.62 5.88 39.37
CA SER A 274 40.54 5.73 38.20
C SER A 274 39.71 5.21 36.97
N SER A 275 40.08 5.06 35.68
CA SER A 275 41.31 5.04 34.83
C SER A 275 42.28 3.85 34.96
N ALA A 276 42.82 3.23 33.89
CA ALA A 276 42.55 3.19 32.44
C ALA A 276 43.37 2.03 31.79
N SER A 277 43.32 1.89 30.45
CA SER A 277 44.18 1.03 29.57
C SER A 277 43.92 -0.49 29.57
N ALA A 278 44.02 -1.28 28.48
CA ALA A 278 44.57 -1.20 27.09
C ALA A 278 45.95 -1.88 26.83
N ALA A 279 46.26 -2.15 25.54
CA ALA A 279 47.33 -2.99 24.95
C ALA A 279 47.00 -4.52 24.93
N GLU A 280 46.91 -5.23 23.79
CA GLU A 280 47.90 -5.70 22.77
C GLU A 280 48.49 -7.12 23.08
N THR A 281 48.93 -8.00 22.16
CA THR A 281 49.63 -7.81 20.86
C THR A 281 49.59 -9.06 19.92
N THR A 282 49.71 -8.85 18.59
CA THR A 282 50.38 -9.67 17.51
C THR A 282 50.02 -11.14 17.14
N GLY A 283 50.11 -11.42 15.82
CA GLY A 283 50.33 -12.76 15.22
C GLY A 283 49.45 -13.12 14.00
N THR A 284 49.87 -13.50 12.77
CA THR A 284 51.00 -13.24 11.84
C THR A 284 50.89 -14.28 10.69
N ALA A 285 50.64 -13.86 9.44
CA ALA A 285 50.74 -14.64 8.17
C ALA A 285 49.90 -15.95 8.03
N SER A 286 49.58 -16.52 6.85
CA SER A 286 50.13 -16.40 5.49
C SER A 286 49.17 -16.94 4.39
N ALA A 287 49.59 -16.81 3.13
CA ALA A 287 49.19 -17.57 1.93
C ALA A 287 47.81 -17.36 1.25
N ALA A 288 47.86 -17.30 -0.09
CA ALA A 288 46.77 -17.57 -1.03
C ALA A 288 47.09 -18.89 -1.79
N PRO A 289 46.19 -19.42 -2.67
CA PRO A 289 46.18 -18.93 -4.05
C PRO A 289 44.77 -18.86 -4.70
N SER A 290 44.75 -18.40 -5.95
CA SER A 290 43.57 -18.36 -6.85
C SER A 290 43.56 -19.54 -7.86
N SER A 291 42.72 -19.45 -8.90
CA SER A 291 42.52 -20.42 -10.03
C SER A 291 41.59 -21.62 -9.70
N GLU A 292 40.76 -22.16 -10.62
CA GLU A 292 40.57 -21.86 -12.06
C GLU A 292 39.15 -22.24 -12.58
N SER A 293 38.95 -22.16 -13.92
CA SER A 293 37.77 -22.48 -14.74
C SER A 293 36.79 -21.32 -14.98
N THR A 294 36.80 -20.63 -16.13
CA THR A 294 36.39 -21.02 -17.52
C THR A 294 34.92 -21.49 -17.61
N ALA A 295 33.95 -20.65 -17.98
CA ALA A 295 33.71 -19.98 -19.27
C ALA A 295 32.99 -20.85 -20.33
N ALA A 296 31.73 -20.49 -20.62
CA ALA A 296 31.03 -20.85 -21.86
C ALA A 296 29.87 -19.87 -22.11
N ALA A 297 30.13 -18.78 -22.81
CA ALA A 297 29.08 -18.01 -23.49
C ALA A 297 28.98 -18.48 -24.94
N SER A 298 27.77 -18.65 -25.46
CA SER A 298 27.50 -18.86 -26.88
C SER A 298 26.11 -18.33 -27.22
N ALA A 299 25.96 -17.77 -28.40
CA ALA A 299 24.82 -16.94 -28.77
C ALA A 299 24.07 -17.47 -29.99
N THR A 300 22.88 -16.91 -30.21
CA THR A 300 22.18 -16.81 -31.51
C THR A 300 22.02 -18.06 -32.38
N SER A 301 20.78 -18.55 -32.45
CA SER A 301 20.15 -18.79 -33.76
C SER A 301 18.62 -18.76 -33.63
N SER A 302 17.97 -17.84 -34.36
CA SER A 302 16.54 -17.98 -34.69
C SER A 302 16.37 -18.95 -35.86
N PRO A 303 15.15 -19.46 -36.09
CA PRO A 303 14.58 -19.27 -37.42
C PRO A 303 13.16 -18.69 -37.45
N THR A 304 12.83 -18.26 -38.65
CA THR A 304 11.58 -17.76 -39.23
C THR A 304 10.30 -18.43 -38.76
N ALA A 305 9.19 -17.67 -38.78
CA ALA A 305 7.83 -18.22 -38.71
C ALA A 305 7.39 -18.81 -40.06
N ASP A 306 6.41 -19.72 -40.06
CA ASP A 306 5.28 -19.61 -40.98
C ASP A 306 4.03 -20.44 -40.62
N ASN A 307 2.88 -19.95 -41.09
CA ASN A 307 1.60 -20.63 -41.39
C ASN A 307 0.80 -21.53 -40.39
N ALA A 308 -0.38 -21.00 -40.07
CA ALA A 308 -1.72 -21.58 -40.35
C ALA A 308 -2.27 -22.83 -39.60
N ALA A 309 -3.25 -22.55 -38.74
CA ALA A 309 -4.55 -23.22 -38.56
C ALA A 309 -4.81 -24.65 -39.07
N SER A 310 -5.32 -25.51 -38.17
CA SER A 310 -6.68 -26.10 -38.27
C SER A 310 -7.11 -26.78 -36.97
N SER A 311 -8.37 -26.56 -36.56
CA SER A 311 -9.08 -27.41 -35.58
C SER A 311 -9.56 -28.70 -36.27
N PRO A 312 -9.87 -29.78 -35.51
CA PRO A 312 -11.30 -29.98 -35.24
C PRO A 312 -11.64 -30.58 -33.86
N THR A 313 -12.90 -30.37 -33.46
CA THR A 313 -13.63 -31.06 -32.38
C THR A 313 -14.94 -31.61 -32.96
N PRO A 314 -15.65 -32.53 -32.27
CA PRO A 314 -15.20 -33.57 -31.34
C PRO A 314 -15.71 -34.96 -31.79
N THR A 315 -15.47 -36.01 -30.99
CA THR A 315 -16.23 -37.27 -31.08
C THR A 315 -16.57 -37.76 -29.68
N ALA A 316 -17.82 -38.15 -29.46
CA ALA A 316 -18.33 -38.59 -28.16
C ALA A 316 -18.12 -40.10 -27.93
N GLY A 317 -17.90 -40.50 -26.68
CA GLY A 317 -17.82 -41.89 -26.27
C GLY A 317 -17.91 -42.04 -24.75
N SER A 318 -19.04 -42.56 -24.25
CA SER A 318 -19.30 -42.74 -22.82
C SER A 318 -18.84 -44.10 -22.31
N ALA A 319 -18.13 -44.12 -21.18
CA ALA A 319 -17.96 -45.27 -20.29
C ALA A 319 -17.73 -44.77 -18.85
N ALA A 320 -18.02 -45.59 -17.84
CA ALA A 320 -18.02 -45.17 -16.43
C ALA A 320 -17.25 -46.15 -15.51
N GLY A 321 -16.74 -45.64 -14.37
CA GLY A 321 -15.89 -46.35 -13.42
C GLY A 321 -14.40 -46.22 -13.75
N VAL A 322 -13.47 -46.25 -12.78
CA VAL A 322 -13.56 -46.59 -11.35
C VAL A 322 -12.80 -45.53 -10.51
N ALA A 323 -13.12 -45.40 -9.22
CA ALA A 323 -12.66 -44.31 -8.34
C ALA A 323 -11.28 -44.53 -7.68
N ALA A 324 -10.48 -43.45 -7.56
CA ALA A 324 -9.56 -43.17 -6.45
C ALA A 324 -9.09 -41.69 -6.47
N CYS A 325 -8.73 -41.15 -5.29
CA CYS A 325 -7.91 -39.95 -5.04
C CYS A 325 -8.16 -38.64 -5.83
N ASN A 326 -8.85 -37.66 -5.21
CA ASN A 326 -8.27 -36.34 -4.84
C ASN A 326 -9.36 -35.29 -4.47
N VAL A 327 -9.92 -35.40 -3.27
CA VAL A 327 -10.85 -34.39 -2.72
C VAL A 327 -10.06 -33.22 -2.13
N ALA A 328 -9.58 -32.34 -3.01
CA ALA A 328 -8.86 -31.11 -2.62
C ALA A 328 -9.03 -29.93 -3.61
N VAL A 329 -9.24 -30.20 -4.91
CA VAL A 329 -9.11 -29.17 -5.96
C VAL A 329 -10.44 -28.52 -6.38
N LEU A 330 -11.58 -29.22 -6.24
CA LEU A 330 -12.88 -28.69 -6.72
C LEU A 330 -13.46 -27.54 -5.86
N GLY A 331 -13.05 -27.39 -4.60
CA GLY A 331 -13.58 -26.35 -3.71
C GLY A 331 -13.24 -24.93 -4.16
N LEU A 332 -12.04 -24.74 -4.72
CA LEU A 332 -11.54 -23.40 -5.09
C LEU A 332 -12.29 -22.79 -6.28
N VAL A 333 -12.63 -23.61 -7.27
CA VAL A 333 -13.25 -23.14 -8.53
C VAL A 333 -14.64 -22.54 -8.28
N ALA A 334 -15.41 -23.11 -7.35
CA ALA A 334 -16.73 -22.59 -6.97
C ALA A 334 -16.65 -21.22 -6.27
N ALA A 335 -15.64 -20.99 -5.42
CA ALA A 335 -15.43 -19.70 -4.78
C ALA A 335 -15.10 -18.60 -5.80
N PHE A 336 -14.16 -18.84 -6.72
CA PHE A 336 -13.82 -17.87 -7.77
C PHE A 336 -15.00 -17.60 -8.73
N GLY A 337 -15.77 -18.63 -9.08
CA GLY A 337 -16.96 -18.49 -9.93
C GLY A 337 -18.08 -17.63 -9.31
N LEU A 338 -18.14 -17.50 -7.98
CA LEU A 338 -19.15 -16.68 -7.30
C LEU A 338 -18.63 -15.27 -6.94
N ILE A 339 -17.33 -15.13 -6.68
CA ILE A 339 -16.69 -13.85 -6.34
C ILE A 339 -16.45 -12.96 -7.58
N MET A 340 -16.41 -13.53 -8.79
CA MET A 340 -16.21 -12.78 -10.05
C MET A 340 -17.50 -12.25 -10.71
N VAL A 341 -18.67 -12.27 -10.04
CA VAL A 341 -19.98 -11.97 -10.67
C VAL A 341 -20.81 -10.91 -9.90
N TRP A 342 -20.15 -10.00 -9.17
CA TRP A 342 -20.78 -8.82 -8.53
C TRP A 342 -19.85 -7.60 -8.47
#